data_AF-H9ZR36-F1
#
_entry.id   AF-H9ZR36-F1
#
_cell.length_a   1.000
_cell.length_b   1.000
_cell.length_c   1.000
_cell.angle_alpha   90.00
_cell.angle_beta   90.00
_cell.angle_gamma   90.00
#
_symmetry.space_group_name_H-M   'P 1'
#
loop_
_entity.id
_entity.type
_entity.pdbx_description
1 polymer ?
#
loop_
_entity_poly.entity_id
_entity_poly.type
_entity_poly.pdbx_seq_one_letter_code
_entity_poly.pdbx_strand_id
1 'polypeptide(L)'
;MAPNFLQGLLEALANPEADPNLRRRALRVYGLFLLGLKGCFLLLLAPFLPQAPYPPLLFLAVIGMAWLHLQARSALEEEAPLGPLIAVGLGAGAFFFLGVLGLLLRPFGLFLLPLGLGAFWLFLRRGEEGLNAGARGP
;
A
#
# COMPACT_ATOMS: atom_id res chain seq x y z
N MET A 1 18.35 -26.64 -0.45
CA MET A 1 17.30 -25.78 0.16
C MET A 1 16.71 -24.97 -0.97
N ALA A 2 15.48 -25.26 -1.40
CA ALA A 2 14.82 -24.46 -2.43
C ALA A 2 14.65 -23.03 -1.88
N PRO A 3 15.01 -21.98 -2.63
CA PRO A 3 14.76 -20.61 -2.19
C PRO A 3 13.27 -20.49 -1.90
N ASN A 4 12.94 -20.01 -0.69
CA ASN A 4 11.55 -19.81 -0.30
C ASN A 4 10.87 -18.98 -1.38
N PHE A 5 9.66 -19.35 -1.81
CA PHE A 5 8.93 -18.67 -2.89
C PHE A 5 8.91 -17.13 -2.75
N LEU A 6 8.92 -16.63 -1.50
CA LEU A 6 9.04 -15.22 -1.16
C LEU A 6 10.40 -14.58 -1.48
N GLN A 7 11.51 -15.31 -1.29
CA GLN A 7 12.84 -14.87 -1.71
C GLN A 7 12.93 -14.78 -3.23
N GLY A 8 12.44 -15.78 -3.97
CA GLY A 8 12.40 -15.72 -5.43
C GLY A 8 11.54 -14.58 -5.97
N LEU A 9 10.46 -14.20 -5.28
CA LEU A 9 9.64 -13.03 -5.63
C LEU A 9 10.35 -11.70 -5.37
N LEU A 10 11.00 -11.56 -4.21
CA LEU A 10 11.76 -10.37 -3.82
C LEU A 10 12.98 -10.18 -4.73
N GLU A 11 13.65 -11.27 -5.06
CA GLU A 11 14.79 -11.30 -5.98
C GLU A 11 14.33 -10.97 -7.40
N ALA A 12 13.18 -11.48 -7.87
CA ALA A 12 12.60 -11.08 -9.14
C ALA A 12 12.12 -9.61 -9.17
N LEU A 13 11.68 -9.05 -8.03
CA LEU A 13 11.33 -7.63 -7.91
C LEU A 13 12.58 -6.74 -7.95
N ALA A 14 13.67 -7.18 -7.32
CA ALA A 14 14.96 -6.52 -7.27
C ALA A 14 15.77 -6.67 -8.58
N ASN A 15 15.51 -7.71 -9.38
CA ASN A 15 16.22 -7.97 -10.62
C ASN A 15 15.48 -7.30 -11.82
N PRO A 16 16.04 -6.24 -12.43
CA PRO A 16 15.38 -5.50 -13.49
C PRO A 16 15.22 -6.30 -14.80
N GLU A 17 15.98 -7.38 -14.99
CA GLU A 17 15.94 -8.27 -16.16
C GLU A 17 14.86 -9.37 -16.09
N ALA A 18 14.14 -9.49 -14.96
CA ALA A 18 13.08 -10.49 -14.82
C ALA A 18 11.83 -10.12 -15.62
N ASP A 19 11.10 -11.13 -16.11
CA ASP A 19 9.89 -10.97 -16.94
C ASP A 19 8.92 -9.94 -16.30
N PRO A 20 8.50 -8.89 -17.03
CA PRO A 20 7.64 -7.83 -16.51
C PRO A 20 6.26 -8.36 -16.04
N ASN A 21 5.82 -9.53 -16.51
CA ASN A 21 4.63 -10.19 -15.97
C ASN A 21 4.88 -10.83 -14.61
N LEU A 22 6.07 -11.40 -14.38
CA LEU A 22 6.46 -11.96 -13.08
C LEU A 22 6.64 -10.85 -12.03
N ARG A 23 7.25 -9.72 -12.40
CA ARG A 23 7.38 -8.55 -11.49
C ARG A 23 6.03 -7.99 -11.07
N ARG A 24 5.07 -7.88 -11.99
CA ARG A 24 3.67 -7.48 -11.68
C ARG A 24 2.96 -8.45 -10.76
N ARG A 25 3.09 -9.75 -11.04
CA ARG A 25 2.47 -10.79 -10.20
C ARG A 25 3.10 -10.78 -8.80
N ALA A 26 4.41 -10.58 -8.72
CA ALA A 26 5.11 -10.46 -7.45
C ALA A 26 4.65 -9.23 -6.65
N LEU A 27 4.52 -8.08 -7.31
CA LEU A 27 4.02 -6.85 -6.71
C LEU A 27 2.57 -6.99 -6.21
N ARG A 28 1.70 -7.65 -6.99
CA ARG A 28 0.32 -7.95 -6.58
C ARG A 28 0.26 -8.86 -5.37
N VAL A 29 1.04 -9.94 -5.37
CA VAL A 29 1.10 -10.89 -4.24
C VAL A 29 1.63 -10.18 -3.00
N TYR A 30 2.68 -9.37 -3.13
CA TYR A 30 3.21 -8.55 -2.04
C TYR A 30 2.17 -7.56 -1.51
N GLY A 31 1.50 -6.82 -2.40
CA GLY A 31 0.44 -5.90 -2.03
C GLY A 31 -0.74 -6.58 -1.34
N LEU A 32 -1.22 -7.71 -1.87
CA LEU A 32 -2.27 -8.53 -1.25
C LEU A 32 -1.85 -9.06 0.12
N PHE A 33 -0.60 -9.52 0.24
CA PHE A 33 -0.05 -9.98 1.51
C PHE A 33 -0.03 -8.86 2.54
N LEU A 34 0.46 -7.68 2.18
CA LEU A 34 0.45 -6.50 3.06
C LEU A 34 -0.96 -6.06 3.43
N LEU A 35 -1.87 -5.99 2.45
CA LEU A 35 -3.25 -5.62 2.68
C LEU A 35 -3.94 -6.61 3.62
N GLY A 36 -3.75 -7.91 3.40
CA GLY A 36 -4.28 -8.98 4.25
C GLY A 36 -3.70 -8.93 5.67
N LEU A 37 -2.39 -8.75 5.80
CA LEU A 37 -1.72 -8.62 7.10
C LEU A 37 -2.22 -7.40 7.88
N LYS A 38 -2.24 -6.22 7.23
CA LYS A 38 -2.72 -4.97 7.82
C LYS A 38 -4.21 -5.04 8.15
N GLY A 39 -5.02 -5.63 7.27
CA GLY A 39 -6.45 -5.85 7.49
C GLY A 39 -6.72 -6.79 8.66
N CYS A 40 -5.96 -7.89 8.79
CA CYS A 40 -6.05 -8.79 9.93
C CYS A 40 -5.70 -8.07 11.24
N PHE A 41 -4.62 -7.28 11.23
CA PHE A 41 -4.28 -6.42 12.37
C PHE A 41 -5.40 -5.44 12.71
N LEU A 42 -6.03 -4.85 11.70
CA LEU A 42 -7.13 -3.90 11.89
C LEU A 42 -8.37 -4.57 12.51
N LEU A 43 -8.68 -5.80 12.11
CA LEU A 43 -9.75 -6.60 12.70
C LEU A 43 -9.45 -6.99 14.14
N LEU A 44 -8.20 -7.34 14.45
CA LEU A 44 -7.74 -7.61 15.81
C LEU A 44 -7.80 -6.35 16.67
N LEU A 45 -7.53 -5.17 16.11
CA LEU A 45 -7.58 -3.89 16.81
C LEU A 45 -9.01 -3.39 17.02
N ALA A 46 -9.94 -3.72 16.12
CA ALA A 46 -11.32 -3.24 16.12
C ALA A 46 -12.07 -3.35 17.46
N PRO A 47 -11.98 -4.45 18.23
CA PRO A 47 -12.63 -4.53 19.55
C PRO A 47 -11.93 -3.72 20.65
N PHE A 48 -10.66 -3.37 20.48
CA PHE A 48 -9.88 -2.61 21.47
C PHE A 48 -9.93 -1.10 21.24
N LEU A 49 -10.39 -0.65 20.07
CA LEU A 49 -10.45 0.78 19.74
C LEU A 49 -11.70 1.44 20.32
N PRO A 50 -11.56 2.44 21.21
CA PRO A 50 -12.69 3.21 21.67
C PRO A 50 -13.25 4.09 20.55
N GLN A 51 -14.56 4.26 20.53
CA GLN A 51 -15.22 5.20 19.63
C GLN A 51 -14.93 6.63 20.08
N ALA A 52 -14.40 7.44 19.18
CA ALA A 52 -13.93 8.79 19.47
C ALA A 52 -14.38 9.72 18.32
N PRO A 53 -15.59 10.29 18.38
CA PRO A 53 -16.15 11.13 17.32
C PRO A 53 -15.58 12.57 17.40
N TYR A 54 -14.25 12.70 17.31
CA TYR A 54 -13.57 13.99 17.36
C TYR A 54 -13.28 14.52 15.94
N PRO A 55 -13.76 15.72 15.57
CA PRO A 55 -13.50 16.33 14.27
C PRO A 55 -12.02 16.39 13.85
N PRO A 56 -11.05 16.62 14.76
CA PRO A 56 -9.63 16.60 14.42
C PRO A 56 -9.12 15.29 13.79
N LEU A 57 -9.76 14.14 14.06
CA LEU A 57 -9.36 12.87 13.45
C LEU A 57 -9.61 12.84 11.94
N LEU A 58 -10.62 13.57 11.45
CA LEU A 58 -10.85 13.73 10.02
C LEU A 58 -9.76 14.60 9.39
N PHE A 59 -9.35 15.68 10.05
CA PHE A 59 -8.21 16.48 9.59
C PHE A 59 -6.94 15.64 9.52
N LEU A 60 -6.70 14.82 10.54
CA LEU A 60 -5.57 13.91 10.56
C LEU A 60 -5.63 12.86 9.43
N ALA A 61 -6.83 12.35 9.12
CA ALA A 61 -7.04 11.46 7.98
C ALA A 61 -6.63 12.13 6.66
N VAL A 62 -7.10 13.36 6.43
CA VAL A 62 -6.81 14.13 5.20
C VAL A 62 -5.32 14.46 5.09
N ILE A 63 -4.72 14.99 6.15
CA ILE A 63 -3.31 15.38 6.18
C ILE A 63 -2.42 14.15 6.02
N GLY A 64 -2.71 13.07 6.75
CA GLY A 64 -1.96 11.81 6.64
C GLY A 64 -2.07 11.21 5.24
N MET A 65 -3.25 11.26 4.62
CA MET A 65 -3.44 10.78 3.26
C MET A 65 -2.67 11.61 2.22
N ALA A 66 -2.72 12.93 2.35
CA ALA A 66 -1.96 13.84 1.49
C ALA A 66 -0.46 13.62 1.64
N TRP A 67 0.02 13.45 2.87
CA TRP A 67 1.42 13.16 3.18
C TRP A 67 1.88 11.83 2.56
N LEU A 68 1.10 10.75 2.76
CA LEU A 68 1.40 9.43 2.17
C LEU A 68 1.39 9.48 0.65
N HIS A 69 0.49 10.26 0.05
CA HIS A 69 0.45 10.44 -1.40
C HIS A 69 1.66 11.20 -1.93
N LEU A 70 2.15 12.22 -1.21
CA LEU A 70 3.39 12.91 -1.55
C LEU A 70 4.59 11.97 -1.44
N GLN A 71 4.68 11.19 -0.36
CA GLN A 71 5.77 10.24 -0.13
C GLN A 71 5.78 9.10 -1.16
N ALA A 72 4.60 8.67 -1.62
CA ALA A 72 4.49 7.68 -2.68
C ALA A 72 4.82 8.24 -4.06
N ARG A 73 4.58 9.54 -4.32
CA ARG A 73 5.06 10.19 -5.54
C ARG A 73 6.57 10.33 -5.53
N SER A 74 7.16 10.81 -4.43
CA SER A 74 8.62 10.95 -4.33
C SER A 74 9.33 9.61 -4.48
N ALA A 75 8.79 8.53 -3.90
CA ALA A 75 9.33 7.18 -4.04
C ALA A 75 9.20 6.58 -5.46
N LEU A 76 8.31 7.14 -6.30
CA LEU A 76 8.20 6.76 -7.72
C LEU A 76 9.05 7.65 -8.63
N GLU A 77 9.35 8.89 -8.21
CA GLU A 77 10.23 9.84 -8.92
C GLU A 77 11.71 9.56 -8.65
N GLU A 78 12.07 9.05 -7.47
CA GLU A 78 13.34 8.39 -7.26
C GLU A 78 13.31 7.07 -8.05
N GLU A 79 13.97 7.03 -9.22
CA GLU A 79 14.12 5.88 -10.13
C GLU A 79 14.90 4.70 -9.50
N ALA A 80 14.62 4.37 -8.25
CA ALA A 80 15.14 3.20 -7.59
C ALA A 80 14.34 1.97 -8.03
N PRO A 81 14.99 0.81 -8.29
CA PRO A 81 14.30 -0.45 -8.61
C PRO A 81 13.30 -0.90 -7.53
N LEU A 82 13.34 -0.28 -6.33
CA LEU A 82 12.45 -0.53 -5.19
C LEU A 82 11.27 0.46 -5.10
N GLY A 83 11.21 1.51 -5.91
CA GLY A 83 10.16 2.54 -5.88
C GLY A 83 8.72 1.97 -5.94
N PRO A 84 8.41 1.03 -6.84
CA PRO A 84 7.10 0.38 -6.90
C PRO A 84 6.74 -0.39 -5.62
N LEU A 85 7.75 -0.99 -4.97
CA LEU A 85 7.57 -1.74 -3.73
C LEU A 85 7.22 -0.82 -2.57
N ILE A 86 7.90 0.33 -2.50
CA ILE A 86 7.67 1.38 -1.50
C ILE A 86 6.28 2.00 -1.71
N ALA A 87 5.89 2.29 -2.95
CA ALA A 87 4.57 2.82 -3.27
C ALA A 87 3.42 1.88 -2.84
N VAL A 88 3.57 0.58 -3.05
CA VAL A 88 2.60 -0.43 -2.61
C VAL A 88 2.58 -0.57 -1.08
N GLY A 89 3.76 -0.50 -0.44
CA GLY A 89 3.88 -0.45 1.03
C GLY A 89 3.18 0.76 1.63
N LEU A 90 3.36 1.93 1.04
CA LEU A 90 2.70 3.18 1.43
C LEU A 90 1.18 3.10 1.21
N GLY A 91 0.72 2.50 0.11
CA GLY A 91 -0.70 2.25 -0.11
C GLY A 91 -1.32 1.35 0.97
N ALA A 92 -0.63 0.27 1.34
CA ALA A 92 -1.10 -0.62 2.42
C ALA A 92 -1.06 0.09 3.79
N GLY A 93 -0.07 0.96 4.01
CA GLY A 93 0.00 1.86 5.16
C GLY A 93 -1.17 2.84 5.20
N ALA A 94 -1.53 3.44 4.07
CA ALA A 94 -2.66 4.35 3.95
C ALA A 94 -3.99 3.66 4.25
N PHE A 95 -4.18 2.44 3.73
CA PHE A 95 -5.34 1.60 4.08
C PHE A 95 -5.42 1.33 5.59
N PHE A 96 -4.30 0.94 6.20
CA PHE A 96 -4.25 0.67 7.63
C PHE A 96 -4.56 1.92 8.46
N PHE A 97 -3.92 3.06 8.12
CA PHE A 97 -4.11 4.33 8.80
C PHE A 97 -5.56 4.83 8.71
N LEU A 98 -6.14 4.83 7.51
CA LEU A 98 -7.53 5.19 7.30
C LEU A 98 -8.48 4.21 7.98
N GLY A 99 -8.17 2.92 8.01
CA GLY A 99 -8.99 1.94 8.70
C GLY A 99 -8.98 2.11 10.22
N VAL A 100 -7.82 2.46 10.81
CA VAL A 100 -7.71 2.81 12.24
C VAL A 100 -8.56 4.03 12.53
N LEU A 101 -8.38 5.12 11.78
CA LEU A 101 -9.19 6.33 11.93
C LEU A 101 -10.69 6.07 11.69
N GLY A 102 -11.00 5.19 10.74
CA GLY A 102 -12.37 4.79 10.44
C GLY A 102 -13.04 4.00 11.56
N LEU A 103 -12.28 3.16 12.27
CA LEU A 103 -12.73 2.47 13.47
C LEU A 103 -12.98 3.44 14.64
N LEU A 104 -12.08 4.41 14.83
CA LEU A 104 -12.23 5.48 15.83
C LEU A 104 -13.48 6.36 15.54
N LEU A 105 -13.75 6.67 14.28
CA LEU A 105 -14.83 7.56 13.83
C LEU A 105 -16.16 6.83 13.53
N ARG A 106 -16.36 5.59 14.00
CA ARG A 106 -17.61 4.84 13.76
C ARG A 106 -18.85 5.65 14.18
N PRO A 107 -19.99 5.51 13.47
CA PRO A 107 -20.19 4.63 12.30
C PRO A 107 -19.69 5.24 10.98
N PHE A 108 -19.67 6.57 10.85
CA PHE A 108 -19.36 7.26 9.59
C PHE A 108 -17.90 7.09 9.14
N GLY A 109 -16.97 6.89 10.08
CA GLY A 109 -15.57 6.59 9.79
C GLY A 109 -15.36 5.34 8.95
N LEU A 110 -16.30 4.39 8.94
CA LEU A 110 -16.18 3.17 8.13
C LEU A 110 -16.14 3.47 6.63
N PHE A 111 -16.64 4.62 6.17
CA PHE A 111 -16.47 5.05 4.78
C PHE A 111 -15.01 5.35 4.41
N LEU A 112 -14.11 5.52 5.38
CA LEU A 112 -12.67 5.67 5.15
C LEU A 112 -11.99 4.36 4.73
N LEU A 113 -12.55 3.20 5.08
CA LEU A 113 -12.02 1.89 4.66
C LEU A 113 -12.06 1.69 3.13
N PRO A 114 -13.20 1.84 2.44
CA PRO A 114 -13.23 1.75 0.98
C PRO A 114 -12.40 2.85 0.32
N LEU A 115 -12.27 4.01 0.97
CA LEU A 115 -11.42 5.11 0.48
C LEU A 115 -9.93 4.74 0.56
N GLY A 116 -9.49 4.11 1.66
CA GLY A 116 -8.15 3.59 1.82
C GLY A 116 -7.85 2.42 0.86
N LEU A 117 -8.85 1.57 0.60
CA LEU A 117 -8.74 0.49 -0.37
C LEU A 117 -8.60 1.03 -1.80
N GLY A 118 -9.38 2.04 -2.15
CA GLY A 118 -9.30 2.72 -3.45
C GLY A 118 -7.93 3.38 -3.66
N ALA A 119 -7.39 4.01 -2.62
CA ALA A 119 -6.05 4.57 -2.68
C ALA A 119 -4.96 3.51 -2.82
N PHE A 120 -5.05 2.42 -2.06
CA PHE A 120 -4.15 1.27 -2.22
C PHE A 120 -4.18 0.73 -3.66
N TRP A 121 -5.37 0.57 -4.24
CA TRP A 121 -5.53 0.15 -5.63
C TRP A 121 -4.84 1.11 -6.61
N LEU A 122 -4.98 2.41 -6.38
CA LEU A 122 -4.38 3.45 -7.21
C LEU A 122 -2.85 3.40 -7.13
N PHE A 123 -2.27 3.18 -5.93
CA PHE A 123 -0.84 2.98 -5.77
C PHE A 123 -0.34 1.67 -6.38
N LEU A 124 -1.09 0.59 -6.26
CA LEU A 124 -0.77 -0.68 -6.92
C LEU A 124 -0.72 -0.52 -8.43
N ARG A 125 -1.73 0.14 -9.00
CA ARG A 125 -1.82 0.42 -10.43
C ARG A 125 -0.68 1.31 -10.91
N ARG A 126 -0.33 2.36 -10.16
CA ARG A 126 0.85 3.21 -10.45
C ARG A 126 2.17 2.45 -10.34
N GLY A 127 2.32 1.56 -9.37
CA GLY A 127 3.50 0.71 -9.24
C GLY A 127 3.66 -0.25 -10.43
N GLU A 128 2.56 -0.80 -10.94
CA GLU A 128 2.55 -1.60 -12.17
C GLU A 128 2.91 -0.77 -13.42
N GLU A 129 2.41 0.47 -13.50
CA GLU A 129 2.72 1.40 -14.60
C GLU A 129 4.19 1.86 -14.57
N GLY A 130 4.76 2.14 -13.39
CA GLY A 130 6.18 2.48 -13.24
C GLY A 130 7.12 1.34 -13.62
N LEU A 131 6.74 0.09 -13.35
CA LEU A 131 7.48 -1.09 -13.82
C LEU A 131 7.48 -1.24 -15.34
N ASN A 132 6.40 -0.84 -16.03
CA ASN A 132 6.35 -0.83 -17.50
C ASN A 132 7.19 0.29 -18.13
N ALA A 133 7.34 1.44 -17.44
CA ALA A 133 8.18 2.54 -17.92
C ALA A 133 9.68 2.19 -17.86
N GLY A 134 10.13 1.54 -16.78
CA GLY A 134 11.51 1.04 -16.67
C GLY A 134 11.86 -0.09 -17.64
N ALA A 135 10.88 -0.87 -18.10
CA ALA A 135 11.07 -1.90 -19.13
C ALA A 135 11.11 -1.33 -20.57
N ARG A 136 10.80 -0.05 -20.74
CA ARG A 136 10.83 0.69 -22.02
C ARG A 136 11.94 1.76 -22.05
N GLY A 137 13.04 1.54 -21.35
CA GLY A 137 14.23 2.39 -21.51
C GLY A 137 14.65 2.48 -23.00
N PRO A 138 15.17 3.64 -23.44
CA PRO A 138 15.43 3.97 -24.84
C PRO A 138 16.37 3.01 -25.59
#